data_AF-A0A8D6Y415-F1
#
_entry.id   AF-A0A8D6Y415-F1
#
_cell.length_a   1.000
_cell.length_b   1.000
_cell.length_c   1.000
_cell.angle_alpha   90.00
_cell.angle_beta   90.00
_cell.angle_gamma   90.00
#
_symmetry.space_group_name_H-M   'P 1'
#
loop_
_entity.id
_entity.type
_entity.pdbx_description
1 polymer ?
#
loop_
_entity_poly.entity_id
_entity_poly.type
_entity_poly.pdbx_seq_one_letter_code
_entity_poly.pdbx_strand_id
1 'polypeptide(L)' 'MFAKLRQAKFLKLSASPNAVSVGFIGRVSRIARVHQDGLVERVRPGGPKAYYEKRTLLGLSVEDRHIVLNQLLNHLDE' A
#
# COMPACT_ATOMS: atom_id res chain seq x y z
N MET A 1 -13.82 -2.24 1.64
CA MET A 1 -12.92 -2.65 2.73
C MET A 1 -11.77 -1.65 2.94
N PHE A 2 -10.89 -1.39 1.97
CA PHE A 2 -9.77 -0.45 2.14
C PHE A 2 -10.17 0.99 2.48
N ALA A 3 -11.35 1.45 2.01
CA ALA A 3 -11.92 2.74 2.44
C ALA A 3 -12.11 2.85 3.97
N LYS A 4 -12.24 1.72 4.68
CA LYS A 4 -12.26 1.67 6.14
C LYS A 4 -10.84 1.60 6.71
N LEU A 5 -9.94 0.82 6.10
CA LEU A 5 -8.55 0.68 6.55
C LEU A 5 -7.74 1.99 6.48
N ARG A 6 -8.08 2.93 5.58
CA ARG A 6 -7.42 4.25 5.52
C ARG A 6 -7.65 5.16 6.74
N GLN A 7 -8.55 4.78 7.66
CA GLN A 7 -8.85 5.60 8.84
C GLN A 7 -7.67 5.57 9.82
N ALA A 8 -7.34 6.71 10.43
CA ALA A 8 -6.20 6.87 11.32
C ALA A 8 -6.15 5.85 12.47
N LYS A 9 -7.30 5.42 13.01
CA LYS A 9 -7.38 4.41 14.07
C LYS A 9 -6.79 3.04 13.71
N PHE A 10 -6.61 2.75 12.42
CA PHE A 10 -5.99 1.51 11.95
C PHE A 10 -4.50 1.66 11.63
N LEU A 11 -4.00 2.90 11.58
CA LEU A 11 -2.60 3.19 11.30
C LEU A 11 -1.81 3.28 12.60
N LYS A 12 -0.61 2.73 12.58
CA LYS A 12 0.39 2.87 13.64
C LYS A 12 1.55 3.68 13.09
N LEU A 13 1.89 4.74 13.81
CA LEU A 13 3.09 5.53 13.57
C LEU A 13 4.23 4.97 14.44
N SER A 14 5.41 4.86 13.84
CA SER A 14 6.66 4.57 14.53
C SER A 14 7.71 5.57 14.05
N ALA A 15 8.31 6.29 15.00
CA ALA A 15 9.27 7.34 14.73
C ALA A 15 10.60 7.03 15.43
N SER A 16 11.69 7.42 14.79
CA SER A 16 13.06 7.43 15.28
C SER A 16 13.68 8.79 14.94
N PRO A 17 14.84 9.16 15.52
CA PRO A 17 15.48 10.44 15.22
C PRO A 17 15.73 10.69 13.73
N ASN A 18 15.92 9.63 12.93
CA ASN A 18 16.29 9.73 11.52
C ASN A 18 15.18 9.28 10.55
N ALA A 19 14.05 8.78 11.04
CA ALA A 19 13.02 8.19 10.18
C ALA A 19 11.65 8.12 10.84
N VAL A 20 10.60 8.17 10.01
CA VAL A 20 9.21 7.92 10.41
C VAL A 20 8.61 6.88 9.48
N SER A 21 7.84 5.96 10.06
CA SER A 21 7.04 4.98 9.32
C SER A 21 5.59 5.01 9.79
N VAL A 22 4.68 4.79 8.85
CA VAL A 22 3.26 4.64 9.11
C VAL A 22 2.79 3.37 8.41
N GLY A 23 2.07 2.53 9.13
CA GLY A 23 1.59 1.28 8.56
C GLY A 23 0.53 0.62 9.41
N PHE A 24 0.22 -0.63 9.06
CA PHE A 24 -0.70 -1.47 9.81
C PHE A 24 0.09 -2.42 10.73
N ILE A 25 -0.51 -2.82 11.84
CA ILE A 25 0.05 -3.83 12.75
C ILE A 25 -0.93 -4.99 13.00
N GLY A 26 -0.40 -6.12 13.45
CA GLY A 26 -1.18 -7.29 13.87
C GLY A 26 -2.18 -7.78 12.82
N ARG A 27 -3.43 -8.00 13.25
CA ARG A 27 -4.49 -8.52 12.36
C ARG A 27 -4.76 -7.59 11.17
N VAL A 28 -4.63 -6.27 11.37
CA VAL A 28 -4.90 -5.29 10.31
C VAL A 28 -3.87 -5.38 9.21
N SER A 29 -2.58 -5.55 9.56
CA SER A 29 -1.52 -5.72 8.54
C SER A 29 -1.69 -7.00 7.75
N ARG A 30 -2.10 -8.10 8.40
CA ARG A 30 -2.43 -9.36 7.72
C ARG A 30 -3.55 -9.18 6.71
N ILE A 31 -4.65 -8.54 7.11
CA ILE A 31 -5.79 -8.26 6.22
C ILE A 31 -5.34 -7.39 5.05
N ALA A 32 -4.63 -6.29 5.31
CA ALA A 32 -4.14 -5.41 4.27
C ALA A 32 -3.27 -6.17 3.24
N ARG A 33 -2.33 -6.99 3.73
CA ARG A 33 -1.44 -7.81 2.88
C ARG A 33 -2.20 -8.80 2.01
N VAL A 34 -3.07 -9.62 2.62
CA VAL A 34 -3.86 -10.64 1.88
C VAL A 34 -4.62 -10.00 0.73
N HIS A 35 -5.24 -8.87 0.98
CA HIS A 35 -6.04 -8.18 -0.02
C HIS A 35 -5.20 -7.36 -1.02
N GLN A 36 -4.03 -6.84 -0.62
CA GLN A 36 -3.16 -6.10 -1.52
C GLN A 36 -2.46 -7.04 -2.51
N ASP A 37 -1.93 -8.14 -1.99
CA ASP A 37 -1.11 -9.08 -2.75
C ASP A 37 -1.93 -10.18 -3.45
N GLY A 38 -3.23 -10.27 -3.15
CA GLY A 38 -4.14 -11.24 -3.76
C GLY A 38 -3.92 -12.67 -3.26
N LEU A 39 -3.85 -12.83 -1.94
CA LEU A 39 -3.55 -14.11 -1.30
C LEU A 39 -4.83 -14.91 -0.98
N VAL A 40 -4.65 -16.20 -0.66
CA VAL A 40 -5.73 -17.05 -0.12
C VAL A 40 -5.75 -16.94 1.40
N GLU A 41 -6.92 -16.73 1.99
CA GLU A 41 -7.07 -16.63 3.44
C GLU A 41 -8.40 -17.20 3.94
N ARG A 42 -8.44 -17.63 5.21
CA ARG A 42 -9.68 -18.06 5.85
C ARG A 42 -10.52 -16.85 6.27
N VAL A 43 -11.81 -16.87 5.94
CA VAL A 43 -12.75 -15.78 6.28
C VAL A 43 -12.98 -15.71 7.80
N ARG A 44 -12.96 -16.86 8.48
CA ARG A 44 -13.06 -17.00 9.94
C ARG A 44 -12.27 -18.24 10.42
N PRO A 45 -11.91 -18.33 11.72
CA PRO A 45 -11.29 -19.54 12.27
C PRO A 45 -12.14 -20.79 11.95
N GLY A 46 -11.49 -21.85 11.44
CA GLY A 46 -12.17 -23.07 10.99
C GLY A 46 -13.09 -22.92 9.77
N GLY A 47 -13.20 -21.72 9.19
CA GLY A 47 -14.09 -21.43 8.08
C GLY A 47 -13.49 -21.69 6.69
N PRO A 48 -14.28 -21.40 5.63
CA PRO A 48 -13.84 -21.55 4.25
C PRO A 48 -12.69 -20.60 3.92
N LYS A 49 -11.87 -21.02 2.95
CA LYS A 49 -10.83 -20.19 2.34
C LYS A 49 -11.43 -19.39 1.18
N ALA A 50 -11.03 -18.14 1.06
CA ALA A 50 -11.35 -17.28 -0.07
C ALA A 50 -10.06 -16.87 -0.77
N TYR A 51 -10.10 -16.84 -2.11
CA TYR A 51 -9.09 -16.20 -2.93
C TYR A 51 -9.47 -14.73 -3.13
N TYR A 52 -8.47 -13.83 -3.09
CA TYR A 52 -8.66 -12.41 -3.36
C TYR A 52 -7.86 -12.02 -4.58
N GLU A 53 -8.45 -11.22 -5.46
CA GLU A 53 -7.72 -10.62 -6.58
C GLU A 53 -6.68 -9.62 -6.08
N LYS A 54 -5.50 -9.64 -6.70
CA LYS A 54 -4.41 -8.72 -6.41
C LYS A 54 -4.80 -7.30 -6.79
N ARG A 55 -4.51 -6.33 -5.92
CA ARG A 55 -4.79 -4.91 -6.17
C ARG A 55 -3.55 -4.22 -6.71
N THR A 56 -3.34 -4.36 -8.01
CA THR A 56 -2.27 -3.65 -8.72
C THR A 56 -2.46 -2.14 -8.59
N LEU A 57 -1.43 -1.44 -8.11
CA LEU A 57 -1.40 0.02 -8.13
C LEU A 57 -1.24 0.48 -9.57
N LEU A 58 -2.03 1.47 -9.98
CA LEU A 58 -1.76 2.18 -11.22
C LEU A 58 -0.43 2.90 -11.04
N GLY A 59 0.61 2.37 -11.67
CA GLY A 59 1.93 2.97 -11.70
C GLY A 59 2.02 4.03 -12.79
N LEU A 60 3.11 4.78 -12.77
CA LEU A 60 3.47 5.65 -13.88
C LEU A 60 3.76 4.82 -15.13
N SER A 61 3.10 5.17 -16.22
CA SER A 61 3.44 4.67 -17.55
C SER A 61 4.86 5.10 -17.94
N VAL A 62 5.38 4.53 -19.02
CA VAL A 62 6.68 4.96 -19.57
C VAL A 62 6.64 6.45 -19.93
N GLU A 63 5.54 6.90 -20.53
CA GLU A 63 5.32 8.31 -20.88
C GLU A 63 5.30 9.21 -19.63
N ASP A 64 4.54 8.82 -18.60
CA ASP A 64 4.48 9.59 -17.34
C ASP A 64 5.88 9.74 -16.72
N ARG A 65 6.72 8.70 -16.82
CA ARG A 65 8.10 8.74 -16.31
C ARG A 65 8.97 9.69 -17.11
N HIS A 66 8.82 9.72 -18.44
CA HIS A 66 9.55 10.66 -19.29
C HIS A 66 9.15 12.11 -18.99
N ILE A 67 7.85 12.37 -18.82
CA ILE A 67 7.35 13.70 -18.46
C ILE A 67 7.93 14.15 -17.13
N VAL A 68 7.83 13.31 -16.09
CA VAL A 68 8.36 13.63 -14.75
C VAL A 68 9.87 13.86 -14.80
N LEU A 69 10.63 13.02 -15.52
CA LEU A 69 12.08 13.16 -15.64
C LEU A 69 12.46 14.47 -16.34
N ASN A 70 11.82 14.78 -17.47
CA ASN A 70 12.10 16.00 -18.23
C ASN A 70 11.77 17.26 -17.41
N GLN A 71 10.65 17.25 -16.67
CA GLN A 71 10.31 18.34 -15.76
C GLN A 71 11.39 18.52 -14.67
N LEU A 72 11.92 17.42 -14.14
CA LEU A 72 12.96 17.46 -13.12
C LEU A 72 14.28 18.02 -13.68
N LEU A 73 14.69 17.57 -14.87
CA LEU A 73 15.91 18.06 -15.54
C LEU A 73 15.82 19.55 -15.86
N ASN A 74 14.71 19.99 -16.46
CA ASN A 74 14.50 21.41 -16.76
C ASN A 74 14.58 22.30 -15.51
N HIS A 75 14.14 21.80 -14.35
CA HIS A 75 14.23 22.54 -13.09
C HIS A 75 15.65 22.61 -12.51
N LEU A 76 16.52 21.66 -12.86
CA LEU A 76 17.91 21.61 -12.39
C LEU A 76 18.89 22.33 -13.34
N ASP A 77 18.48 22.55 -14.59
CA ASP A 77 19.25 23.28 -15.59
C ASP A 77 19.02 24.81 -15.53
N GLU A 78 18.10 25.28 -14.68
CA GLU A 78 17.93 26.69 -14.25
C GLU A 78 18.78 27.00 -13.00
#